data_AF-F8NME9-F1
#
_entry.id   AF-F8NME9-F1
#
_cell.length_a   1.000
_cell.length_b   1.000
_cell.length_c   1.000
_cell.angle_alpha   90.00
_cell.angle_beta   90.00
_cell.angle_gamma   90.00
#
_symmetry.space_group_name_H-M   'P 1'
#
loop_
_entity.id
_entity.type
_entity.pdbx_description
1 polymer ?
#
loop_
_entity_poly.entity_id
_entity_poly.type
_entity_poly.pdbx_seq_one_letter_code
_entity_poly.pdbx_strand_id
1 'polypeptide(L)'
;MSECVQAQRHQLAYELYIDMKRRGFSPTTATYTTLFMGLSRITNWSAHPKQLTHAHTLYENFLKHLEAVKFHEPDNMRELNTTPITLYMKVLGLAGDYQKIFDVYFAMDQEGPLTPNKYVFTTMFQSILERQVRDKADEEISVHNRAASDAKHVWMQMEKVMQKNPKFELDPFLIGSALKALARGRPNDQSFALEIIRDHLGLTKPGESAPQGF
;
A
#
# COMPACT_ATOMS: atom_id res chain seq x y z
N MET A 1 -9.71 -6.22 -21.61
CA MET A 1 -9.73 -5.97 -20.15
C MET A 1 -9.19 -4.57 -19.82
N SER A 2 -7.98 -4.19 -20.26
CA SER A 2 -7.41 -2.84 -20.03
C SER A 2 -8.33 -1.69 -20.47
N GLU A 3 -8.96 -1.80 -21.63
CA GLU A 3 -9.90 -0.77 -22.15
C GLU A 3 -11.14 -0.58 -21.25
N CYS A 4 -11.68 -1.66 -20.68
CA CYS A 4 -12.84 -1.58 -19.79
C CYS A 4 -12.50 -0.87 -18.48
N VAL A 5 -11.28 -1.10 -17.98
CA VAL A 5 -10.73 -0.41 -16.81
C VAL A 5 -10.52 1.09 -17.09
N GLN A 6 -10.02 1.43 -18.28
CA GLN A 6 -9.86 2.84 -18.68
C GLN A 6 -11.21 3.56 -18.80
N ALA A 7 -12.25 2.86 -19.25
CA ALA A 7 -13.61 3.39 -19.37
C ALA A 7 -14.45 3.31 -18.08
N GLN A 8 -13.85 3.01 -16.92
CA GLN A 8 -14.52 2.84 -15.62
C GLN A 8 -15.68 1.80 -15.62
N ARG A 9 -15.65 0.85 -16.55
CA ARG A 9 -16.63 -0.25 -16.62
C ARG A 9 -16.20 -1.39 -15.70
N HIS A 10 -16.14 -1.11 -14.39
CA HIS A 10 -15.61 -2.03 -13.37
C HIS A 10 -16.34 -3.38 -13.35
N GLN A 11 -17.66 -3.35 -13.53
CA GLN A 11 -18.50 -4.54 -13.58
C GLN A 11 -18.15 -5.41 -14.80
N LEU A 12 -18.07 -4.81 -15.99
CA LEU A 12 -17.68 -5.51 -17.21
C LEU A 12 -16.26 -6.07 -17.13
N ALA A 13 -15.32 -5.34 -16.53
CA ALA A 13 -13.96 -5.83 -16.33
C ALA A 13 -13.93 -7.10 -15.47
N TYR A 14 -14.76 -7.15 -14.43
CA TYR A 14 -14.93 -8.35 -13.60
C TYR A 14 -15.60 -9.49 -14.34
N GLU A 15 -16.64 -9.21 -15.14
CA GLU A 15 -17.29 -10.24 -15.98
C GLU A 15 -16.32 -10.84 -16.99
N LEU A 16 -15.46 -10.03 -17.62
CA LEU A 16 -14.40 -10.51 -18.50
C LEU A 16 -13.37 -11.38 -17.75
N TYR A 17 -13.08 -11.08 -16.49
CA TYR A 17 -12.24 -11.93 -15.65
C TYR A 17 -12.88 -13.29 -15.37
N ILE A 18 -14.20 -13.33 -15.09
CA ILE A 18 -14.94 -14.58 -14.92
C ILE A 18 -14.98 -15.38 -16.23
N ASP A 19 -15.22 -14.71 -17.34
CA ASP A 19 -15.27 -15.34 -18.67
C ASP A 19 -13.91 -15.90 -19.10
N MET A 20 -12.80 -15.22 -18.76
CA MET A 20 -11.43 -15.72 -18.96
C MET A 20 -11.27 -17.11 -18.31
N LYS A 21 -11.63 -17.22 -17.03
CA LYS A 21 -11.55 -18.47 -16.27
C LYS A 21 -12.47 -19.56 -16.86
N ARG A 22 -13.71 -19.19 -17.21
CA ARG A 22 -14.70 -20.11 -17.79
C ARG A 22 -14.23 -20.72 -19.11
N ARG A 23 -13.45 -19.97 -19.88
CA ARG A 23 -12.89 -20.41 -21.17
C ARG A 23 -11.55 -21.14 -21.04
N GLY A 24 -11.10 -21.42 -19.82
CA GLY A 24 -9.86 -22.15 -19.56
C GLY A 24 -8.59 -21.30 -19.63
N PHE A 25 -8.70 -19.97 -19.69
CA PHE A 25 -7.53 -19.09 -19.60
C PHE A 25 -7.22 -18.79 -18.13
N SER A 26 -5.96 -18.99 -17.73
CA SER A 26 -5.49 -18.69 -16.37
C SER A 26 -5.17 -17.19 -16.23
N PRO A 27 -5.78 -16.48 -15.26
CA PRO A 27 -5.38 -15.13 -14.93
C PRO A 27 -3.92 -15.07 -14.48
N THR A 28 -3.19 -14.07 -14.94
CA THR A 28 -1.79 -13.80 -14.56
C THR A 28 -1.70 -12.61 -13.60
N THR A 29 -0.52 -12.38 -13.03
CA THR A 29 -0.22 -11.20 -12.19
C THR A 29 -0.52 -9.88 -12.91
N ALA A 30 -0.30 -9.83 -14.23
CA ALA A 30 -0.68 -8.67 -15.06
C ALA A 30 -2.20 -8.47 -15.11
N THR A 31 -2.98 -9.55 -15.11
CA THR A 31 -4.46 -9.52 -15.06
C THR A 31 -4.94 -8.91 -13.76
N TYR A 32 -4.43 -9.38 -12.63
CA TYR A 32 -4.77 -8.85 -11.30
C TYR A 32 -4.32 -7.39 -11.14
N THR A 33 -3.10 -7.05 -11.56
CA THR A 33 -2.61 -5.66 -11.60
C THR A 33 -3.59 -4.75 -12.34
N THR A 34 -4.04 -5.16 -13.53
CA THR A 34 -4.96 -4.37 -14.35
C THR A 34 -6.30 -4.15 -13.66
N LEU A 35 -6.86 -5.19 -13.05
CA LEU A 35 -8.15 -5.11 -12.36
C LEU A 35 -8.08 -4.21 -11.11
N PHE A 36 -7.06 -4.39 -10.26
CA PHE A 36 -6.87 -3.54 -9.08
C PHE A 36 -6.56 -2.10 -9.45
N MET A 37 -5.75 -1.87 -10.49
CA MET A 37 -5.51 -0.51 -11.00
C MET A 37 -6.83 0.17 -11.40
N GLY A 38 -7.73 -0.56 -12.06
CA GLY A 38 -9.05 -0.02 -12.40
C GLY A 38 -9.91 0.28 -11.18
N LEU A 39 -9.97 -0.64 -10.23
CA LEU A 39 -10.69 -0.44 -8.98
C LEU A 39 -10.14 0.75 -8.17
N SER A 40 -8.82 0.95 -8.18
CA SER A 40 -8.16 2.08 -7.48
C SER A 40 -8.52 3.47 -8.02
N ARG A 41 -9.28 3.55 -9.12
CA ARG A 41 -9.81 4.81 -9.69
C ARG A 41 -11.20 5.16 -9.16
N ILE A 42 -11.84 4.27 -8.40
CA ILE A 42 -13.11 4.56 -7.74
C ILE A 42 -12.86 5.57 -6.62
N THR A 43 -13.54 6.71 -6.69
CA THR A 43 -13.43 7.79 -5.70
C THR A 43 -14.48 7.71 -4.61
N ASN A 44 -15.68 7.19 -4.91
CA ASN A 44 -16.77 7.05 -3.97
C ASN A 44 -17.12 5.58 -3.69
N TRP A 45 -16.35 4.95 -2.80
CA TRP A 45 -16.52 3.53 -2.48
C TRP A 45 -17.84 3.18 -1.78
N SER A 46 -18.48 4.13 -1.08
CA SER A 46 -19.77 3.88 -0.42
C SER A 46 -20.90 3.59 -1.43
N ALA A 47 -20.79 4.12 -2.66
CA ALA A 47 -21.72 3.84 -3.76
C ALA A 47 -21.41 2.54 -4.52
N HIS A 48 -20.29 1.88 -4.22
CA HIS A 48 -19.79 0.72 -4.96
C HIS A 48 -19.47 -0.50 -4.06
N PRO A 49 -20.39 -0.92 -3.16
CA PRO A 49 -20.12 -2.02 -2.22
C PRO A 49 -19.84 -3.35 -2.93
N LYS A 50 -20.50 -3.61 -4.07
CA LYS A 50 -20.25 -4.83 -4.88
C LYS A 50 -18.82 -4.87 -5.42
N GLN A 51 -18.29 -3.74 -5.86
CA GLN A 51 -16.93 -3.65 -6.38
C GLN A 51 -15.90 -3.91 -5.28
N LEU A 52 -16.20 -3.54 -4.02
CA LEU A 52 -15.33 -3.85 -2.89
C LEU A 52 -15.33 -5.35 -2.58
N THR A 53 -16.50 -5.99 -2.60
CA THR A 53 -16.59 -7.47 -2.52
C THR A 53 -15.78 -8.13 -3.63
N HIS A 54 -15.89 -7.65 -4.86
CA HIS A 54 -15.10 -8.17 -5.98
C HIS A 54 -13.60 -7.96 -5.78
N ALA A 55 -13.18 -6.82 -5.21
CA ALA A 55 -11.77 -6.57 -4.88
C ALA A 55 -11.22 -7.62 -3.89
N HIS A 56 -11.98 -7.94 -2.84
CA HIS A 56 -11.60 -8.99 -1.88
C HIS A 56 -11.49 -10.36 -2.56
N THR A 57 -12.49 -10.75 -3.36
CA THR A 57 -12.46 -12.02 -4.10
C THR A 57 -11.31 -12.09 -5.10
N LEU A 58 -10.99 -10.97 -5.78
CA LEU A 58 -9.83 -10.90 -6.66
C LEU A 58 -8.53 -11.09 -5.89
N TYR A 59 -8.41 -10.54 -4.69
CA TYR A 59 -7.22 -10.68 -3.87
C TYR A 59 -7.02 -12.11 -3.39
N GLU A 60 -8.08 -12.78 -2.92
CA GLU A 60 -8.05 -14.19 -2.57
C GLU A 60 -7.63 -15.08 -3.75
N ASN A 61 -8.17 -14.81 -4.95
CA ASN A 61 -7.79 -15.55 -6.15
C ASN A 61 -6.35 -15.24 -6.58
N PHE A 62 -5.86 -14.01 -6.37
CA PHE A 62 -4.47 -13.65 -6.61
C PHE A 62 -3.52 -14.36 -5.65
N LEU A 63 -3.87 -14.51 -4.36
CA LEU A 63 -3.06 -15.27 -3.42
C LEU A 63 -2.94 -16.75 -3.84
N LYS A 64 -4.03 -17.38 -4.26
CA LYS A 64 -4.00 -18.74 -4.82
C LYS A 64 -3.12 -18.85 -6.07
N HIS A 65 -3.15 -17.83 -6.93
CA HIS A 65 -2.26 -17.74 -8.09
C HIS A 65 -0.79 -17.67 -7.65
N LEU A 66 -0.46 -16.80 -6.69
CA LEU A 66 0.90 -16.70 -6.15
C LEU A 66 1.38 -18.01 -5.52
N GLU A 67 0.54 -18.71 -4.76
CA GLU A 67 0.87 -20.02 -4.19
C GLU A 67 1.22 -21.04 -5.29
N ALA A 68 0.42 -21.10 -6.36
CA ALA A 68 0.69 -21.98 -7.48
C ALA A 68 2.00 -21.61 -8.22
N VAL A 69 2.24 -20.31 -8.46
CA VAL A 69 3.49 -19.85 -9.09
C VAL A 69 4.69 -20.14 -8.19
N LYS A 70 4.62 -19.89 -6.88
CA LYS A 70 5.69 -20.23 -5.93
C LYS A 70 6.06 -21.71 -5.99
N PHE A 71 5.06 -22.58 -6.14
CA PHE A 71 5.26 -24.02 -6.19
C PHE A 71 5.86 -24.50 -7.53
N HIS A 72 5.39 -23.98 -8.67
CA HIS A 72 5.80 -24.47 -9.99
C HIS A 72 6.96 -23.68 -10.62
N GLU A 73 7.03 -22.38 -10.36
CA GLU A 73 7.94 -21.43 -11.00
C GLU A 73 8.50 -20.41 -9.97
N PRO A 74 9.24 -20.85 -8.94
CA PRO A 74 9.66 -20.01 -7.81
C PRO A 74 10.56 -18.82 -8.21
N ASP A 75 11.21 -18.88 -9.37
CA ASP A 75 12.09 -17.82 -9.89
C ASP A 75 11.37 -16.85 -10.86
N ASN A 76 10.07 -17.02 -11.08
CA ASN A 76 9.32 -16.19 -12.02
C ASN A 76 8.99 -14.80 -11.43
N MET A 77 9.98 -13.90 -11.46
CA MET A 77 9.88 -12.52 -10.94
C MET A 77 8.81 -11.66 -11.64
N ARG A 78 8.35 -12.06 -12.84
CA ARG A 78 7.26 -11.36 -13.53
C ARG A 78 5.91 -11.64 -12.88
N GLU A 79 5.74 -12.84 -12.34
CA GLU A 79 4.54 -13.24 -11.61
C GLU A 79 4.66 -12.98 -10.10
N LEU A 80 5.85 -13.21 -9.52
CA LEU A 80 6.11 -13.00 -8.11
C LEU A 80 6.57 -11.56 -7.85
N ASN A 81 5.63 -10.62 -7.78
CA ASN A 81 5.92 -9.24 -7.37
C ASN A 81 4.76 -8.61 -6.56
N THR A 82 5.08 -7.56 -5.82
CA THR A 82 4.16 -6.91 -4.86
C THR A 82 3.16 -5.95 -5.51
N THR A 83 3.24 -5.69 -6.82
CA THR A 83 2.43 -4.66 -7.49
C THR A 83 0.91 -4.84 -7.27
N PRO A 84 0.32 -6.04 -7.45
CA PRO A 84 -1.10 -6.23 -7.19
C PRO A 84 -1.46 -6.07 -5.71
N ILE A 85 -0.57 -6.47 -4.79
CA ILE A 85 -0.75 -6.30 -3.33
C ILE A 85 -0.84 -4.81 -3.01
N THR A 86 0.11 -4.01 -3.49
CA THR A 86 0.11 -2.55 -3.31
C THR A 86 -1.15 -1.90 -3.86
N LEU A 87 -1.60 -2.28 -5.07
CA LEU A 87 -2.82 -1.73 -5.65
C LEU A 87 -4.08 -2.13 -4.88
N TYR A 88 -4.13 -3.36 -4.34
CA TYR A 88 -5.21 -3.79 -3.47
C TYR A 88 -5.21 -3.02 -2.14
N MET A 89 -4.05 -2.80 -1.51
CA MET A 89 -3.94 -1.95 -0.31
C MET A 89 -4.43 -0.52 -0.58
N LYS A 90 -4.15 0.03 -1.76
CA LYS A 90 -4.70 1.33 -2.19
C LYS A 90 -6.22 1.30 -2.30
N VAL A 91 -6.80 0.23 -2.87
CA VAL A 91 -8.26 0.03 -2.91
C VAL A 91 -8.85 0.03 -1.49
N LEU A 92 -8.23 -0.68 -0.55
CA LEU A 92 -8.65 -0.72 0.86
C LEU A 92 -8.59 0.66 1.51
N GLY A 93 -7.51 1.42 1.30
CA GLY A 93 -7.35 2.79 1.84
C GLY A 93 -8.43 3.74 1.37
N LEU A 94 -8.72 3.73 0.06
CA LEU A 94 -9.78 4.54 -0.53
C LEU A 94 -11.18 4.12 -0.02
N ALA A 95 -11.39 2.83 0.20
CA ALA A 95 -12.62 2.27 0.76
C ALA A 95 -12.77 2.52 2.27
N GLY A 96 -11.71 2.93 2.96
CA GLY A 96 -11.69 3.15 4.41
C GLY A 96 -11.46 1.88 5.24
N ASP A 97 -11.07 0.77 4.62
CA ASP A 97 -10.79 -0.51 5.29
C ASP A 97 -9.33 -0.56 5.79
N TYR A 98 -8.99 0.36 6.70
CA TYR A 98 -7.62 0.59 7.14
C TYR A 98 -7.04 -0.58 7.94
N GLN A 99 -7.86 -1.31 8.70
CA GLN A 99 -7.40 -2.48 9.45
C GLN A 99 -6.90 -3.57 8.50
N LYS A 100 -7.63 -3.83 7.41
CA LYS A 100 -7.27 -4.86 6.45
C LYS A 100 -5.96 -4.56 5.71
N ILE A 101 -5.55 -3.29 5.61
CA ILE A 101 -4.23 -2.91 5.06
C ILE A 101 -3.12 -3.47 5.95
N PHE A 102 -3.26 -3.38 7.27
CA PHE A 102 -2.30 -3.97 8.21
C PHE A 102 -2.35 -5.49 8.17
N ASP A 103 -3.53 -6.10 8.09
CA ASP A 103 -3.67 -7.55 7.98
C ASP A 103 -2.96 -8.08 6.71
N VAL A 104 -3.11 -7.37 5.58
CA VAL A 104 -2.39 -7.66 4.34
C VAL A 104 -0.88 -7.54 4.53
N TYR A 105 -0.40 -6.44 5.12
CA TYR A 105 1.03 -6.21 5.38
C TYR A 105 1.64 -7.32 6.25
N PHE A 106 0.99 -7.68 7.36
CA PHE A 106 1.50 -8.72 8.27
C PHE A 106 1.43 -10.13 7.68
N ALA A 107 0.57 -10.36 6.68
CA ALA A 107 0.51 -11.61 5.93
C ALA A 107 1.53 -11.71 4.78
N MET A 108 2.27 -10.63 4.47
CA MET A 108 3.30 -10.66 3.42
C MET A 108 4.48 -11.55 3.82
N ASP A 109 5.11 -12.14 2.80
CA ASP A 109 6.35 -12.90 2.97
C ASP A 109 7.43 -12.02 3.61
N GLN A 110 8.25 -12.60 4.49
CA GLN A 110 9.35 -11.87 5.12
C GLN A 110 10.61 -11.86 4.25
N GLU A 111 10.70 -12.80 3.30
CA GLU A 111 11.84 -13.01 2.42
C GLU A 111 11.38 -13.21 0.97
N GLY A 112 12.31 -13.10 0.03
CA GLY A 112 12.04 -13.29 -1.39
C GLY A 112 11.35 -12.10 -2.06
N PRO A 113 10.83 -12.29 -3.29
CA PRO A 113 10.40 -11.19 -4.16
C PRO A 113 9.07 -10.54 -3.74
N LEU A 114 8.35 -11.14 -2.79
CA LEU A 114 7.09 -10.63 -2.25
C LEU A 114 7.26 -9.93 -0.89
N THR A 115 8.49 -9.74 -0.41
CA THR A 115 8.75 -8.96 0.80
C THR A 115 8.28 -7.50 0.65
N PRO A 116 7.80 -6.84 1.72
CA PRO A 116 7.39 -5.45 1.66
C PRO A 116 8.49 -4.54 1.08
N ASN A 117 8.13 -3.72 0.10
CA ASN A 117 9.03 -2.77 -0.54
C ASN A 117 8.54 -1.32 -0.35
N LYS A 118 9.26 -0.37 -0.93
CA LYS A 118 8.93 1.05 -0.83
C LYS A 118 7.50 1.41 -1.22
N TYR A 119 6.92 0.71 -2.21
CA TYR A 119 5.56 0.98 -2.68
C TYR A 119 4.50 0.53 -1.67
N VAL A 120 4.74 -0.59 -0.98
CA VAL A 120 3.89 -1.06 0.13
C VAL A 120 3.86 -0.02 1.24
N PHE A 121 5.02 0.39 1.76
CA PHE A 121 5.10 1.38 2.83
C PHE A 121 4.54 2.74 2.42
N THR A 122 4.82 3.19 1.20
CA THR A 122 4.24 4.43 0.67
C THR A 122 2.72 4.39 0.67
N THR A 123 2.14 3.25 0.24
CA THR A 123 0.67 3.07 0.20
C THR A 123 0.07 3.06 1.60
N MET A 124 0.76 2.45 2.58
CA MET A 124 0.33 2.50 3.99
C MET A 124 0.33 3.94 4.53
N PHE A 125 1.40 4.71 4.30
CA PHE A 125 1.45 6.12 4.71
C PHE A 125 0.39 6.98 4.05
N GLN A 126 0.14 6.78 2.75
CA GLN A 126 -0.93 7.47 2.03
C GLN A 126 -2.31 7.12 2.59
N SER A 127 -2.56 5.85 2.90
CA SER A 127 -3.84 5.40 3.48
C SER A 127 -4.07 5.99 4.87
N ILE A 128 -3.01 6.08 5.69
CA ILE A 128 -3.05 6.77 6.99
C ILE A 128 -3.37 8.26 6.79
N LEU A 129 -2.73 8.90 5.82
CA LEU A 129 -2.96 10.31 5.52
C LEU A 129 -4.42 10.56 5.08
N GLU A 130 -4.97 9.70 4.23
CA GLU A 130 -6.36 9.75 3.79
C GLU A 130 -7.34 9.58 4.96
N ARG A 131 -7.07 8.62 5.86
CA ARG A 131 -7.82 8.43 7.10
C ARG A 131 -7.84 9.71 7.95
N GLN A 132 -6.66 10.30 8.17
CA GLN A 132 -6.53 11.53 8.95
C GLN A 132 -7.31 12.71 8.34
N VAL A 133 -7.40 12.80 7.00
CA VAL A 133 -8.23 13.82 6.33
C VAL A 133 -9.71 13.57 6.59
N ARG A 134 -10.14 12.31 6.46
CA ARG A 134 -11.53 11.91 6.66
C ARG A 134 -11.98 12.15 8.10
N ASP A 135 -11.21 11.67 9.07
CA ASP A 135 -11.52 11.82 10.50
C ASP A 135 -11.60 13.30 10.92
N LYS A 136 -10.81 14.19 10.28
CA LYS A 136 -10.92 15.65 10.54
C LYS A 136 -12.23 16.25 10.04
N ALA A 137 -12.80 15.69 8.97
CA ALA A 137 -14.10 16.15 8.45
C ALA A 137 -15.25 15.73 9.38
N ASP A 138 -15.07 14.64 10.13
CA ASP A 138 -16.10 14.04 10.99
C ASP A 138 -16.03 14.51 12.46
N GLU A 139 -15.25 15.56 12.78
CA GLU A 139 -15.09 16.20 14.12
C GLU A 139 -14.71 15.28 15.30
N GLU A 140 -14.38 14.00 15.09
CA GLU A 140 -13.94 13.08 16.15
C GLU A 140 -12.42 13.14 16.42
N ILE A 141 -12.03 13.93 17.43
CA ILE A 141 -10.63 14.12 17.88
C ILE A 141 -9.93 12.79 18.26
N SER A 142 -10.68 11.77 18.69
CA SER A 142 -10.10 10.51 19.21
C SER A 142 -9.50 9.60 18.12
N VAL A 143 -10.05 9.63 16.90
CA VAL A 143 -9.64 8.74 15.79
C VAL A 143 -8.43 9.32 15.06
N HIS A 144 -8.41 10.65 14.86
CA HIS A 144 -7.27 11.38 14.31
C HIS A 144 -5.95 11.08 15.06
N ASN A 145 -6.07 10.95 16.38
CA ASN A 145 -4.98 10.64 17.30
C ASN A 145 -4.45 9.20 17.21
N ARG A 146 -5.24 8.23 16.73
CA ARG A 146 -4.79 6.83 16.52
C ARG A 146 -4.05 6.68 15.20
N ALA A 147 -4.55 7.28 14.13
CA ALA A 147 -3.96 7.20 12.80
C ALA A 147 -2.50 7.71 12.74
N ALA A 148 -2.15 8.71 13.54
CA ALA A 148 -0.77 9.19 13.62
C ALA A 148 0.20 8.22 14.34
N SER A 149 -0.26 7.53 15.39
CA SER A 149 0.51 6.47 16.04
C SER A 149 0.79 5.32 15.07
N ASP A 150 -0.13 5.07 14.13
CA ASP A 150 0.06 4.08 13.06
C ASP A 150 1.21 4.48 12.13
N ALA A 151 1.39 5.77 11.81
CA ALA A 151 2.48 6.22 10.94
C ALA A 151 3.86 5.97 11.55
N LYS A 152 4.04 6.28 12.84
CA LYS A 152 5.29 5.97 13.55
C LYS A 152 5.55 4.46 13.58
N HIS A 153 4.51 3.65 13.79
CA HIS A 153 4.63 2.20 13.74
C HIS A 153 5.09 1.71 12.36
N VAL A 154 4.46 2.19 11.29
CA VAL A 154 4.82 1.84 9.90
C VAL A 154 6.28 2.19 9.60
N TRP A 155 6.75 3.36 10.05
CA TRP A 155 8.16 3.74 9.89
C TRP A 155 9.12 2.76 10.58
N MET A 156 8.86 2.42 11.85
CA MET A 156 9.71 1.46 12.57
C MET A 156 9.71 0.07 11.93
N GLN A 157 8.59 -0.36 11.33
CA GLN A 157 8.54 -1.62 10.59
C GLN A 157 9.34 -1.54 9.28
N MET A 158 9.26 -0.42 8.57
CA MET A 158 10.06 -0.15 7.37
C MET A 158 11.55 -0.21 7.67
N GLU A 159 12.01 0.41 8.77
CA GLU A 159 13.42 0.36 9.18
C GLU A 159 13.89 -1.08 9.42
N LYS A 160 13.08 -1.91 10.09
CA LYS A 160 13.40 -3.33 10.29
C LYS A 160 13.53 -4.08 8.97
N VAL A 161 12.67 -3.80 7.99
CA VAL A 161 12.76 -4.40 6.66
C VAL A 161 14.01 -3.90 5.93
N MET A 162 14.29 -2.60 5.97
CA MET A 162 15.46 -1.99 5.36
C MET A 162 16.77 -2.55 5.93
N GLN A 163 16.86 -2.74 7.26
CA GLN A 163 18.01 -3.36 7.91
C GLN A 163 18.27 -4.80 7.44
N LYS A 164 17.21 -5.55 7.15
CA LYS A 164 17.29 -6.95 6.70
C LYS A 164 17.45 -7.08 5.17
N ASN A 165 17.09 -6.06 4.42
CA ASN A 165 17.09 -6.07 2.96
C ASN A 165 17.99 -4.96 2.40
N PRO A 166 19.26 -5.27 2.06
CA PRO A 166 20.19 -4.30 1.48
C PRO A 166 19.74 -3.71 0.13
N LYS A 167 18.77 -4.33 -0.54
CA LYS A 167 18.18 -3.84 -1.80
C LYS A 167 16.97 -2.93 -1.57
N PHE A 168 16.59 -2.67 -0.32
CA PHE A 168 15.49 -1.77 -0.01
C PHE A 168 15.87 -0.34 -0.44
N GLU A 169 15.04 0.23 -1.31
CA GLU A 169 15.21 1.61 -1.77
C GLU A 169 14.38 2.57 -0.93
N LEU A 170 15.06 3.40 -0.14
CA LEU A 170 14.42 4.53 0.55
C LEU A 170 14.46 5.75 -0.38
N ASP A 171 13.34 6.05 -1.05
CA ASP A 171 13.24 7.18 -1.98
C ASP A 171 12.55 8.42 -1.38
N PRO A 172 12.70 9.61 -2.01
CA PRO A 172 12.10 10.84 -1.50
C PRO A 172 10.57 10.81 -1.43
N PHE A 173 9.91 9.98 -2.23
CA PHE A 173 8.45 9.88 -2.25
C PHE A 173 7.93 9.11 -1.04
N LEU A 174 8.62 8.03 -0.66
CA LEU A 174 8.37 7.28 0.57
C LEU A 174 8.61 8.16 1.80
N ILE A 175 9.77 8.81 1.88
CA ILE A 175 10.10 9.74 2.99
C ILE A 175 9.04 10.84 3.07
N GLY A 176 8.73 11.51 1.96
CA GLY A 176 7.74 12.59 1.93
C GLY A 176 6.34 12.14 2.34
N SER A 177 5.95 10.90 2.02
CA SER A 177 4.66 10.34 2.45
C SER A 177 4.63 10.08 3.96
N ALA A 178 5.72 9.54 4.52
CA ALA A 178 5.85 9.34 5.96
C ALA A 178 5.81 10.66 6.73
N LEU A 179 6.59 11.65 6.29
CA LEU A 179 6.64 12.97 6.93
C LEU A 179 5.27 13.64 6.95
N LYS A 180 4.50 13.56 5.85
CA LYS A 180 3.14 14.12 5.81
C LYS A 180 2.20 13.45 6.80
N ALA A 181 2.27 12.13 6.95
CA ALA A 181 1.44 11.37 7.87
C ALA A 181 1.80 11.67 9.34
N LEU A 182 3.10 11.75 9.66
CA LEU A 182 3.61 12.08 11.00
C LEU A 182 3.37 13.54 11.39
N ALA A 183 3.53 14.48 10.46
CA ALA A 183 3.35 15.91 10.70
C ALA A 183 1.91 16.27 11.11
N ARG A 184 0.93 15.44 10.73
CA ARG A 184 -0.47 15.58 11.14
C ARG A 184 -0.78 14.90 12.46
N GLY A 185 0.21 14.26 13.08
CA GLY A 185 0.09 13.60 14.36
C GLY A 185 0.28 14.51 15.57
N ARG A 186 0.53 13.88 16.71
CA ARG A 186 0.80 14.55 17.98
C ARG A 186 2.18 15.23 17.95
N PRO A 187 2.49 16.13 18.90
CA PRO A 187 3.81 16.74 19.01
C PRO A 187 4.96 15.72 19.00
N ASN A 188 4.80 14.56 19.63
CA ASN A 188 5.81 13.50 19.60
C ASN A 188 6.02 12.88 18.21
N ASP A 189 4.97 12.77 17.40
CA ASP A 189 5.05 12.27 16.02
C ASP A 189 5.72 13.31 15.11
N GLN A 190 5.42 14.59 15.35
CA GLN A 190 6.05 15.71 14.66
C GLN A 190 7.54 15.81 14.98
N SER A 191 7.92 15.66 16.25
CA SER A 191 9.33 15.57 16.67
C SER A 191 10.03 14.40 16.00
N PHE A 192 9.38 13.23 15.93
CA PHE A 192 9.92 12.06 15.23
C PHE A 192 10.09 12.32 13.72
N ALA A 193 9.17 13.07 13.09
CA ALA A 193 9.33 13.48 11.69
C ALA A 193 10.57 14.38 11.49
N LEU A 194 10.89 15.26 12.45
CA LEU A 194 12.11 16.07 12.41
C LEU A 194 13.37 15.23 12.56
N GLU A 195 13.34 14.18 13.38
CA GLU A 195 14.44 13.20 13.49
C GLU A 195 14.68 12.51 12.15
N ILE A 196 13.63 12.04 11.47
CA ILE A 196 13.72 11.45 10.13
C ILE A 196 14.35 12.43 9.12
N ILE A 197 13.93 13.69 9.13
CA ILE A 197 14.47 14.73 8.25
C ILE A 197 15.97 14.90 8.50
N ARG A 198 16.39 14.96 9.76
CA ARG A 198 17.80 15.06 10.13
C ARG A 198 18.57 13.83 9.65
N ASP A 199 18.07 12.65 9.95
CA ASP A 199 18.80 11.39 9.79
C ASP A 199 18.87 10.92 8.33
N HIS A 200 17.86 11.24 7.50
CA HIS A 200 17.78 10.79 6.12
C HIS A 200 17.91 11.90 5.06
N LEU A 201 17.70 13.17 5.41
CA LEU A 201 17.81 14.30 4.47
C LEU A 201 18.91 15.30 4.84
N GLY A 202 19.51 15.19 6.03
CA GLY A 202 20.64 16.01 6.46
C GLY A 202 20.29 17.44 6.78
N LEU A 203 19.00 17.74 6.94
CA LEU A 203 18.52 19.07 7.26
C LEU A 203 18.47 19.21 8.78
N THR A 204 19.35 20.06 9.33
CA THR A 204 19.39 20.41 10.76
C THR A 204 18.77 21.78 11.01
N LYS A 205 18.53 22.09 12.29
CA LYS A 205 18.11 23.44 12.68
C LYS A 205 19.21 24.45 12.37
N PRO A 206 18.87 25.72 12.07
CA PRO A 206 19.86 26.77 11.92
C PRO A 206 20.78 26.86 13.14
N GLY A 207 22.08 26.67 12.94
CA GLY A 207 23.10 26.69 14.01
C GLY A 207 23.54 25.33 14.54
N GLU A 208 22.94 24.22 14.10
CA GLU A 208 23.36 22.85 14.45
C GLU A 208 24.19 22.21 13.33
N SER A 209 25.27 21.52 13.69
CA SER A 209 26.10 20.77 12.74
C SER A 209 25.31 19.61 12.11
N ALA A 210 25.40 19.46 10.79
CA ALA A 210 24.81 18.33 10.07
C ALA A 210 25.38 16.98 10.58
N PRO A 211 24.58 15.89 10.59
CA PRO A 211 25.09 14.57 10.92
C PRO A 211 26.26 14.18 10.01
N GLN A 212 27.33 13.65 10.59
CA GLN A 212 28.47 13.13 9.82
C GLN A 212 28.04 11.82 9.15
N GLY A 213 27.71 11.86 7.85
CA GLY A 213 27.41 10.62 7.11
C GLY A 213 26.57 10.74 5.83
N PHE A 214 26.49 11.91 5.20
CA PHE A 214 25.91 12.06 3.86
C PHE A 214 26.94 11.79 2.77
#